data_AF-A0A4Q3AIF2-F1
#
_entry.id   AF-A0A4Q3AIF2-F1
#
_cell.length_a   1.000
_cell.length_b   1.000
_cell.length_c   1.000
_cell.angle_alpha   90.00
_cell.angle_beta   90.00
_cell.angle_gamma   90.00
#
_symmetry.space_group_name_H-M   'P 1'
#
loop_
_entity.id
_entity.type
_entity.pdbx_description
1 polymer ?
#
loop_
_entity_poly.entity_id
_entity_poly.type
_entity_poly.pdbx_seq_one_letter_code
_entity_poly.pdbx_strand_id
1 'polypeptide(L)'
;MTVSSDLANALDRARAHSSFLALLLSREPGITENLSAALQDPRETASAAGGSTVAARLRVERRRLALIVALGDLSGAYDLTRVTQLLTDFADDALDCAIRTAIHERTPDAEP
;
A
#
# COMPACT_ATOMS: atom_id res chain seq x y z
N MET A 1 4.44 25.86 9.42
CA MET A 1 3.74 25.20 10.53
C MET A 1 2.60 24.40 9.91
N THR A 2 2.82 23.19 9.36
CA THR A 2 1.68 22.53 8.66
C THR A 2 1.80 21.04 8.37
N VAL A 3 2.98 20.48 8.05
CA VAL A 3 3.07 19.06 7.64
C VAL A 3 2.49 18.10 8.68
N SER A 4 2.76 18.32 9.97
CA SER A 4 2.21 17.48 11.04
C SER A 4 0.70 17.67 11.26
N SER A 5 0.15 18.85 10.97
CA SER A 5 -1.30 19.09 11.12
C SER A 5 -2.10 18.53 9.93
N ASP A 6 -1.53 18.57 8.73
CA ASP A 6 -2.16 18.06 7.51
C ASP A 6 -2.27 16.53 7.57
N LEU A 7 -1.24 15.85 8.09
CA LEU A 7 -1.28 14.42 8.34
C LEU A 7 -2.31 14.02 9.40
N ALA A 8 -2.40 14.77 10.50
CA ALA A 8 -3.42 14.54 11.53
C ALA A 8 -4.83 14.71 10.95
N ASN A 9 -5.05 15.76 10.16
CA ASN A 9 -6.32 16.01 9.48
C ASN A 9 -6.69 14.88 8.51
N ALA A 10 -5.73 14.37 7.73
CA ALA A 10 -5.94 13.25 6.82
C ALA A 10 -6.38 11.98 7.55
N LEU A 11 -5.78 11.67 8.70
CA LEU A 11 -6.18 10.56 9.56
C LEU A 11 -7.62 10.72 10.06
N ASP A 12 -7.99 11.91 10.52
CA ASP A 12 -9.34 12.16 11.03
C ASP A 12 -10.40 12.07 9.92
N ARG A 13 -10.12 12.65 8.74
CA ARG A 13 -10.98 12.53 7.56
C ARG A 13 -11.13 11.08 7.11
N ALA A 14 -10.04 10.32 7.09
CA ALA A 14 -10.05 8.91 6.74
C ALA A 14 -10.95 8.10 7.69
N ARG A 15 -10.87 8.36 9.01
CA ARG A 15 -11.75 7.72 10.01
C ARG A 15 -13.21 8.12 9.86
N ALA A 16 -13.48 9.40 9.64
CA ALA A 16 -14.83 9.95 9.63
C ALA A 16 -15.62 9.65 8.35
N HIS A 17 -14.93 9.59 7.20
CA HIS A 17 -15.60 9.61 5.89
C HIS A 17 -15.36 8.36 5.04
N SER A 18 -14.53 7.41 5.49
CA SER A 18 -14.30 6.17 4.75
C SER A 18 -14.24 4.98 5.69
N SER A 19 -15.31 4.17 5.68
CA SER A 19 -15.35 2.91 6.43
C SER A 19 -14.23 1.96 6.02
N PHE A 20 -13.84 1.97 4.75
CA PHE A 20 -12.68 1.25 4.24
C PHE A 20 -11.39 1.72 4.89
N LEU A 21 -11.09 3.03 4.87
CA LEU A 21 -9.85 3.55 5.47
C LEU A 21 -9.84 3.43 6.99
N ALA A 22 -10.99 3.61 7.66
CA ALA A 22 -11.12 3.37 9.10
C ALA A 22 -10.76 1.93 9.49
N LEU A 23 -11.19 0.94 8.69
CA LEU A 23 -10.80 -0.45 8.86
C LEU A 23 -9.30 -0.66 8.62
N LEU A 24 -8.71 0.02 7.64
CA LEU A 24 -7.27 -0.12 7.37
C LEU A 24 -6.41 0.50 8.47
N LEU A 25 -6.80 1.66 8.98
CA LEU A 25 -6.12 2.34 10.10
C LEU A 25 -6.09 1.47 11.36
N SER A 26 -7.18 0.76 11.66
CA SER A 26 -7.20 -0.17 12.81
C SER A 26 -6.34 -1.41 12.60
N ARG A 27 -6.12 -1.84 11.35
CA ARG A 27 -5.29 -3.00 11.00
C ARG A 27 -3.80 -2.69 10.86
N GLU A 28 -3.44 -1.44 10.63
CA GLU A 28 -2.05 -1.01 10.36
C GLU A 28 -1.60 0.11 11.30
N PRO A 29 -1.56 -0.14 12.62
CA PRO A 29 -1.13 0.88 13.59
C PRO A 29 0.31 1.35 13.30
N GLY A 30 1.23 0.44 12.94
CA GLY A 30 2.63 0.79 12.66
C GLY A 30 2.82 1.75 11.46
N ILE A 31 1.93 1.70 10.46
CA ILE A 31 1.93 2.69 9.36
C ILE A 31 1.45 4.04 9.87
N THR A 32 0.45 4.06 10.76
CA THR A 32 -0.10 5.29 11.33
C THR A 32 0.89 5.98 12.26
N GLU A 33 1.58 5.20 13.09
CA GLU A 33 2.60 5.69 14.03
C GLU A 33 3.79 6.33 13.32
N ASN A 34 4.17 5.81 12.14
CA ASN A 34 5.29 6.29 11.34
C ASN A 34 4.84 6.84 9.98
N LEU A 35 3.69 7.52 9.94
CA LEU A 35 3.05 7.93 8.68
C LEU A 35 3.97 8.77 7.79
N SER A 36 4.75 9.70 8.36
CA SER A 36 5.69 10.50 7.58
C SER A 36 6.71 9.63 6.84
N ALA A 37 7.26 8.61 7.49
CA ALA A 37 8.20 7.69 6.85
C ALA A 37 7.50 6.79 5.83
N ALA A 38 6.30 6.29 6.15
CA ALA A 38 5.48 5.52 5.22
C ALA A 38 5.16 6.29 3.93
N LEU A 39 5.01 7.62 4.03
CA LEU A 39 4.78 8.49 2.87
C LEU A 39 6.05 8.82 2.08
N GLN A 40 7.24 8.70 2.67
CA GLN A 40 8.49 8.82 1.91
C GLN A 40 8.68 7.59 1.01
N ASP A 41 8.53 6.40 1.59
CA ASP A 41 8.80 5.12 0.92
C ASP A 41 7.56 4.19 0.92
N PRO A 42 6.49 4.56 0.18
CA PRO A 42 5.20 3.89 0.25
C PRO A 42 5.23 2.43 -0.21
N ARG A 43 5.99 2.15 -1.27
CA ARG A 43 6.10 0.79 -1.84
C ARG A 43 6.87 -0.14 -0.92
N GLU A 44 8.00 0.32 -0.40
CA GLU A 44 8.83 -0.45 0.54
C GLU A 44 8.06 -0.74 1.83
N THR A 45 7.41 0.28 2.40
CA THR A 45 6.58 0.13 3.60
C THR A 45 5.45 -0.88 3.40
N ALA A 46 4.81 -0.86 2.22
CA ALA A 46 3.77 -1.81 1.88
C ALA A 46 4.30 -3.24 1.73
N SER A 47 5.46 -3.43 1.09
CA SER A 47 6.10 -4.73 0.86
C SER A 47 6.74 -5.36 2.10
N ALA A 48 7.00 -4.59 3.15
CA ALA A 48 7.57 -5.09 4.41
C ALA A 48 6.66 -6.11 5.12
N ALA A 49 5.40 -6.25 4.68
CA ALA A 49 4.49 -7.26 5.22
C ALA A 49 4.76 -8.64 4.61
N GLY A 50 5.03 -9.63 5.47
CA GLY A 50 5.10 -11.01 5.05
C GLY A 50 3.75 -11.61 4.64
N GLY A 51 3.80 -12.78 4.02
CA GLY A 51 2.65 -13.63 3.76
C GLY A 51 3.13 -15.06 3.54
N SER A 52 2.33 -16.05 3.96
CA SER A 52 2.70 -17.47 3.81
C SER A 52 2.70 -17.96 2.35
N THR A 53 2.00 -17.23 1.46
CA THR A 53 1.98 -17.46 0.02
C THR A 53 2.11 -16.13 -0.71
N VAL A 54 2.53 -16.15 -1.98
CA VAL A 54 2.58 -14.95 -2.83
C VAL A 54 1.22 -14.25 -2.87
N ALA A 55 0.14 -15.01 -3.05
CA ALA A 55 -1.19 -14.45 -3.08
C ALA A 55 -1.60 -13.81 -1.74
N ALA A 56 -1.21 -14.39 -0.60
CA ALA A 56 -1.46 -13.79 0.71
C ALA A 56 -0.65 -12.50 0.88
N ARG A 57 0.64 -12.54 0.53
CA ARG A 57 1.56 -11.41 0.58
C ARG A 57 1.03 -10.22 -0.24
N LEU A 58 0.77 -10.43 -1.54
CA LEU A 58 0.26 -9.39 -2.45
C LEU A 58 -1.05 -8.74 -1.96
N ARG A 59 -1.94 -9.50 -1.31
CA ARG A 59 -3.16 -8.93 -0.72
C ARG A 59 -2.88 -8.00 0.45
N VAL A 60 -1.88 -8.32 1.29
CA VAL A 60 -1.45 -7.46 2.39
C VAL A 60 -0.75 -6.22 1.85
N GLU A 61 0.18 -6.39 0.92
CA GLU A 61 0.89 -5.29 0.26
C GLU A 61 -0.08 -4.30 -0.39
N ARG A 62 -1.02 -4.79 -1.22
CA ARG A 62 -2.05 -3.97 -1.87
C ARG A 62 -2.84 -3.13 -0.86
N ARG A 63 -3.23 -3.76 0.25
CA ARG A 63 -4.04 -3.13 1.29
C ARG A 63 -3.23 -2.04 2.01
N ARG A 64 -1.98 -2.30 2.34
CA ARG A 64 -1.08 -1.31 2.97
C ARG A 64 -0.81 -0.14 2.05
N LEU A 65 -0.48 -0.41 0.78
CA LEU A 65 -0.25 0.63 -0.20
C LEU A 65 -1.49 1.50 -0.40
N ALA A 66 -2.68 0.90 -0.49
CA ALA A 66 -3.93 1.65 -0.60
C ALA A 66 -4.15 2.61 0.57
N LEU A 67 -3.81 2.22 1.81
CA LEU A 67 -3.87 3.11 2.97
C LEU A 67 -2.89 4.28 2.83
N ILE A 68 -1.63 3.99 2.51
CA ILE A 68 -0.57 5.00 2.41
C ILE A 68 -0.89 6.00 1.29
N VAL A 69 -1.28 5.51 0.11
CA VAL A 69 -1.66 6.33 -1.04
C VAL A 69 -2.85 7.24 -0.71
N ALA A 70 -3.89 6.69 -0.08
CA ALA A 70 -5.06 7.48 0.31
C ALA A 70 -4.73 8.56 1.35
N LEU A 71 -3.86 8.27 2.33
CA LEU A 71 -3.44 9.27 3.32
C LEU A 71 -2.53 10.34 2.71
N GLY A 72 -1.68 9.96 1.75
CA GLY A 72 -0.86 10.92 1.01
C GLY A 72 -1.69 11.86 0.13
N ASP A 73 -2.73 11.34 -0.52
CA ASP A 73 -3.72 12.15 -1.26
C ASP A 73 -4.50 13.07 -0.31
N LEU A 74 -5.08 12.52 0.76
CA LEU A 74 -5.90 13.29 1.71
C LEU A 74 -5.12 14.39 2.44
N SER A 75 -3.83 14.20 2.69
CA SER A 75 -2.95 15.19 3.32
C SER A 75 -2.39 16.21 2.32
N GLY A 76 -2.55 15.98 1.02
CA GLY A 76 -1.90 16.77 -0.03
C GLY A 76 -0.39 16.52 -0.16
N ALA A 77 0.16 15.50 0.52
CA ALA A 77 1.55 15.09 0.36
C ALA A 77 1.83 14.48 -1.03
N TYR A 78 0.80 13.90 -1.66
CA TYR A 78 0.84 13.42 -3.03
C TYR A 78 -0.11 14.24 -3.90
N ASP A 79 0.35 14.54 -5.13
CA ASP A 79 -0.55 14.98 -6.19
C ASP A 79 -1.18 13.77 -6.91
N LEU A 80 -2.14 14.04 -7.80
CA LEU A 80 -2.83 13.01 -8.56
C LEU A 80 -1.86 12.13 -9.37
N THR A 81 -0.85 12.74 -9.98
CA THR A 81 0.15 12.01 -10.78
C THR A 81 0.88 11.00 -9.92
N ARG A 82 1.38 11.39 -8.75
CA ARG A 82 2.06 10.49 -7.80
C ARG A 82 1.14 9.38 -7.32
N VAL A 83 -0.11 9.69 -7.00
CA VAL A 83 -1.13 8.69 -6.62
C VAL A 83 -1.29 7.64 -7.72
N THR A 84 -1.51 8.07 -8.97
CA THR A 84 -1.71 7.14 -10.09
C THR A 84 -0.45 6.33 -10.42
N GLN A 85 0.74 6.93 -10.31
CA GLN A 85 1.99 6.22 -10.54
C GLN A 85 2.19 5.11 -9.53
N LEU A 86 2.02 5.39 -8.23
CA LEU A 86 2.15 4.40 -7.16
C LEU A 86 1.20 3.22 -7.33
N LEU A 87 -0.04 3.48 -7.74
CA LEU A 87 -1.03 2.43 -8.00
C LEU A 87 -0.68 1.60 -9.23
N THR A 88 -0.17 2.24 -10.29
CA THR A 88 0.23 1.57 -11.54
C THR A 88 1.46 0.69 -11.31
N ASP A 89 2.51 1.24 -10.70
CA ASP A 89 3.75 0.51 -10.40
C ASP A 89 3.47 -0.74 -9.56
N PHE A 90 2.57 -0.63 -8.57
CA PHE A 90 2.18 -1.79 -7.79
C PHE A 90 1.38 -2.81 -8.60
N ALA A 91 0.49 -2.36 -9.49
CA ALA A 91 -0.30 -3.26 -10.32
C ALA A 91 0.62 -4.07 -11.26
N ASP A 92 1.60 -3.42 -11.88
CA ASP A 92 2.57 -4.06 -12.78
C ASP A 92 3.40 -5.11 -12.03
N ASP A 93 3.95 -4.76 -10.87
CA ASP A 93 4.76 -5.69 -10.08
C ASP A 93 3.94 -6.85 -9.50
N ALA A 94 2.71 -6.58 -9.08
CA ALA A 94 1.80 -7.62 -8.60
C ALA A 94 1.41 -8.60 -9.73
N LEU A 95 1.23 -8.10 -10.94
CA LEU A 95 0.92 -8.91 -12.13
C LEU A 95 2.12 -9.79 -12.51
N ASP A 96 3.32 -9.23 -12.63
CA ASP A 96 4.53 -10.02 -12.92
C ASP A 96 4.74 -11.12 -11.88
N CYS A 97 4.64 -10.77 -10.59
CA CYS A 97 4.79 -11.72 -9.50
C CYS A 97 3.74 -12.84 -9.55
N ALA A 98 2.46 -12.50 -9.78
CA ALA A 98 1.38 -13.47 -9.86
C ALA A 98 1.52 -14.40 -11.07
N ILE A 99 1.90 -13.86 -12.23
CA ILE A 99 2.10 -14.63 -13.47
C ILE A 99 3.25 -15.63 -13.29
N ARG A 100 4.41 -15.17 -12.79
CA ARG A 100 5.56 -16.06 -12.53
C ARG A 100 5.21 -17.17 -11.56
N THR A 101 4.51 -16.84 -10.47
CA THR A 101 4.07 -17.83 -9.49
C THR A 101 3.16 -18.87 -10.12
N ALA A 102 2.17 -18.44 -10.90
CA ALA A 102 1.24 -19.35 -11.57
C ALA A 102 1.92 -20.24 -12.63
N ILE A 103 2.96 -19.74 -13.31
CA ILE A 103 3.77 -20.56 -14.23
C ILE A 103 4.53 -21.61 -13.42
N HIS A 104 5.29 -21.23 -12.40
CA HIS A 104 6.05 -22.17 -11.58
C HIS A 104 5.18 -23.26 -10.92
N GLU A 105 3.99 -22.90 -10.44
CA GLU A 105 3.05 -23.87 -9.85
C GLU A 105 2.49 -24.87 -10.89
N ARG A 106 2.40 -24.48 -12.17
CA ARG A 106 1.82 -25.31 -13.24
C ARG A 106 2.85 -26.09 -14.04
N THR A 107 4.08 -25.60 -14.12
CA THR A 107 5.18 -26.23 -14.88
C THR A 107 6.42 -26.37 -14.01
N PRO A 108 6.41 -27.25 -12.99
CA PRO A 108 7.54 -27.40 -12.07
C PRO A 108 8.82 -27.92 -12.77
N ASP A 109 8.65 -28.71 -13.83
CA ASP A 109 9.72 -29.46 -14.51
C ASP A 109 10.14 -28.87 -15.87
N ALA A 110 9.74 -27.64 -16.19
CA ALA A 110 10.14 -26.99 -17.44
C ALA A 110 11.57 -26.42 -17.31
N GLU A 111 12.48 -26.83 -18.21
CA GLU A 111 13.82 -26.23 -18.30
C GLU A 111 13.78 -24.82 -18.95
N PRO A 112 14.78 -23.96 -18.66
CA PRO A 112 14.84 -22.57 -19.14
C PRO A 112 14.80 -22.38 -20.66
#